data_AF-A0A6L3XT45-F1
#
_entry.id   AF-A0A6L3XT45-F1
#
_cell.length_a   1.000
_cell.length_b   1.000
_cell.length_c   1.000
_cell.angle_alpha   90.00
_cell.angle_beta   90.00
_cell.angle_gamma   90.00
#
_symmetry.space_group_name_H-M   'P 1'
#
loop_
_entity.id
_entity.type
_entity.pdbx_description
1 polymer ?
#
loop_
_entity_poly.entity_id
_entity_poly.type
_entity_poly.pdbx_seq_one_letter_code
_entity_poly.pdbx_strand_id
1 'polypeptide(L)'
;MRSVKVYEEAWPLHTPFVISRGSRNEACVVVVECEEDGVKGVGECTPYPRYGESLASVMAQIMTVVPELQAGLTREALQLRMPAGAARNAIDCA
;
A
#
# COMPACT_ATOMS: atom_id res chain seq x y z
N MET A 1 -6.48 13.12 -15.92
CA MET A 1 -7.20 12.60 -14.74
C MET A 1 -6.49 11.34 -14.33
N ARG A 2 -5.92 11.33 -13.11
CA ARG A 2 -5.15 10.18 -12.63
C ARG A 2 -6.08 9.01 -12.35
N SER A 3 -5.76 7.83 -12.85
CA SER A 3 -6.44 6.58 -12.46
C SER A 3 -5.63 5.90 -11.35
N VAL A 4 -6.34 5.25 -10.42
CA VAL A 4 -5.71 4.58 -9.27
C VAL A 4 -6.29 3.18 -9.17
N LYS A 5 -5.43 2.17 -9.10
CA LYS A 5 -5.80 0.78 -8.78
C LYS A 5 -5.11 0.37 -7.50
N VAL A 6 -5.83 -0.41 -6.69
CA VAL A 6 -5.33 -0.93 -5.44
C VAL A 6 -5.72 -2.39 -5.36
N TYR A 7 -4.75 -3.26 -5.12
CA TYR A 7 -4.99 -4.70 -5.02
C TYR A 7 -4.00 -5.35 -4.07
N GLU A 8 -4.37 -6.52 -3.56
CA GLU A 8 -3.50 -7.35 -2.73
C GLU A 8 -2.90 -8.49 -3.56
N GLU A 9 -1.70 -8.91 -3.17
CA GLU A 9 -1.06 -10.10 -3.71
C GLU A 9 -0.49 -10.93 -2.56
N ALA A 10 -0.56 -12.25 -2.68
CA ALA A 10 0.00 -13.19 -1.72
C ALA A 10 1.08 -14.03 -2.39
N TRP A 11 2.33 -13.77 -2.04
CA TRP A 11 3.49 -14.40 -2.64
C TRP A 11 3.98 -15.57 -1.78
N PRO A 12 3.99 -16.81 -2.29
CA PRO A 12 4.46 -17.97 -1.52
C PRO A 12 5.96 -17.85 -1.22
N LEU A 13 6.34 -18.16 0.02
CA LEU A 13 7.74 -18.20 0.42
C LEU A 13 8.33 -19.58 0.15
N HIS A 14 9.61 -19.62 -0.24
CA HIS A 14 10.32 -20.87 -0.51
C HIS A 14 10.32 -21.82 0.71
N THR A 15 10.43 -21.26 1.91
CA THR A 15 10.30 -21.96 3.19
C THR A 15 9.59 -21.04 4.18
N PRO A 16 8.95 -21.57 5.24
CA PRO A 16 8.34 -20.74 6.27
C PRO A 16 9.34 -19.73 6.85
N PHE A 17 9.01 -18.44 6.79
CA PHE A 17 9.80 -17.39 7.43
C PHE A 17 9.37 -17.27 8.89
N VAL A 18 10.31 -17.50 9.82
CA VAL A 18 10.02 -17.61 11.25
C VAL A 18 10.77 -16.56 12.05
N ILE A 19 10.06 -15.88 12.93
CA ILE A 19 10.60 -14.97 13.94
C ILE A 19 10.02 -15.37 15.31
N SER A 20 10.52 -14.76 16.39
CA SER A 20 10.04 -15.06 17.77
C SER A 20 8.53 -14.86 18.00
N ARG A 21 7.85 -14.13 17.12
CA ARG A 21 6.41 -13.82 17.20
C ARG A 21 5.53 -14.71 16.32
N GLY A 22 6.10 -15.64 15.55
CA GLY A 22 5.35 -16.53 14.68
C GLY A 22 6.05 -16.84 13.36
N SER A 23 5.36 -17.59 12.52
CA SER A 23 5.81 -17.97 11.19
C SER A 23 4.85 -17.47 10.11
N ARG A 24 5.36 -17.32 8.89
CA ARG A 24 4.57 -17.03 7.70
C ARG A 24 5.01 -17.93 6.55
N ASN A 25 4.05 -18.38 5.75
CA ASN A 25 4.30 -19.15 4.53
C ASN A 25 4.17 -18.30 3.27
N GLU A 26 3.64 -17.08 3.40
CA GLU A 26 3.41 -16.14 2.30
C GLU A 26 3.76 -14.72 2.75
N ALA A 27 4.15 -13.90 1.78
CA ALA A 27 4.27 -12.46 1.89
C ALA A 27 3.05 -11.82 1.24
N CYS A 28 2.12 -11.34 2.07
CA CYS A 28 0.98 -10.57 1.60
C CYS A 28 1.37 -9.09 1.48
N VAL A 29 1.16 -8.53 0.31
CA VAL A 29 1.46 -7.13 -0.01
C VAL A 29 0.22 -6.42 -0.54
N VAL A 30 0.23 -5.10 -0.45
CA VAL A 30 -0.74 -4.23 -1.11
C VAL A 30 0.01 -3.39 -2.14
N VAL A 31 -0.50 -3.38 -3.36
CA VAL A 31 0.06 -2.63 -4.49
C VAL A 31 -0.89 -1.49 -4.85
N VAL A 32 -0.31 -0.31 -5.08
CA VAL A 32 -0.99 0.87 -5.61
C VAL A 32 -0.38 1.18 -6.97
N GLU A 33 -1.23 1.18 -8.01
CA GLU A 33 -0.86 1.71 -9.32
C GLU A 33 -1.51 3.09 -9.51
N CYS A 34 -0.70 4.09 -9.86
CA CYS A 34 -1.13 5.42 -10.25
C CYS A 34 -0.79 5.64 -11.72
N GLU A 35 -1.77 5.95 -12.57
CA GLU A 35 -1.54 6.21 -13.99
C GLU A 35 -2.08 7.59 -14.39
N GLU A 36 -1.21 8.42 -14.96
CA GLU A 36 -1.51 9.78 -15.41
C GLU A 36 -0.78 10.05 -16.72
N ASP A 37 -1.53 10.52 -17.74
CA ASP A 37 -1.00 10.85 -19.08
C ASP A 37 -0.17 9.73 -19.73
N GLY A 38 -0.56 8.47 -19.49
CA GLY A 38 0.11 7.28 -20.03
C GLY A 38 1.37 6.87 -19.27
N VAL A 39 1.74 7.58 -18.21
CA VAL A 39 2.83 7.21 -17.30
C VAL A 39 2.24 6.50 -16.09
N LYS A 40 2.78 5.33 -15.77
CA LYS A 40 2.36 4.53 -14.63
C LYS A 40 3.45 4.46 -13.56
N GLY A 41 3.10 4.88 -12.35
CA GLY A 41 3.86 4.64 -11.14
C GLY A 41 3.26 3.49 -10.33
N VAL A 42 4.11 2.72 -9.66
CA VAL A 42 3.71 1.55 -8.89
C VAL A 42 4.45 1.57 -7.56
N GLY A 43 3.69 1.49 -6.47
CA GLY A 43 4.23 1.40 -5.13
C GLY A 43 3.65 0.19 -4.40
N GLU A 44 4.48 -0.45 -3.59
CA GLU A 44 4.12 -1.63 -2.80
C GLU A 44 4.30 -1.34 -1.32
N CYS A 45 3.47 -1.94 -0.48
CA CYS A 45 3.72 -2.02 0.95
C CYS A 45 3.38 -3.39 1.52
N THR A 46 3.99 -3.71 2.65
CA THR A 46 3.70 -4.92 3.43
C THR A 46 3.01 -4.52 4.73
N PRO A 47 1.70 -4.77 4.90
CA PRO A 47 1.01 -4.52 6.16
C PRO A 47 1.68 -5.26 7.33
N TYR A 48 1.89 -4.56 8.45
CA TYR A 48 2.59 -5.12 9.59
C TYR A 48 1.70 -5.25 10.84
N PRO A 49 1.21 -6.46 11.18
CA PRO A 49 0.34 -6.71 12.35
C PRO A 49 0.92 -6.24 13.68
N ARG A 50 2.26 -6.22 13.81
CA ARG A 50 2.91 -5.70 15.01
C ARG A 50 2.63 -4.21 15.24
N TYR A 51 2.32 -3.46 14.19
CA TYR A 51 1.91 -2.04 14.26
C TYR A 51 0.39 -1.86 14.13
N GLY A 52 -0.39 -2.93 14.27
CA GLY A 52 -1.85 -2.87 14.20
C GLY A 52 -2.41 -2.83 12.77
N GLU A 53 -1.59 -3.15 11.77
CA GLU A 53 -2.02 -3.18 10.37
C GLU A 53 -2.44 -4.58 9.91
N SER A 54 -3.45 -4.63 9.05
CA SER A 54 -3.85 -5.80 8.27
C SER A 54 -4.02 -5.42 6.79
N LEU A 55 -4.13 -6.40 5.89
CA LEU A 55 -4.45 -6.13 4.48
C LEU A 55 -5.72 -5.27 4.38
N ALA A 56 -6.79 -5.71 5.04
CA ALA A 56 -8.07 -5.00 5.05
C ALA A 56 -7.94 -3.56 5.59
N SER A 57 -7.19 -3.34 6.68
CA SER A 57 -7.03 -1.99 7.22
C SER A 57 -6.25 -1.08 6.29
N VAL A 58 -5.19 -1.59 5.67
CA VAL A 58 -4.33 -0.82 4.75
C VAL A 58 -5.09 -0.49 3.47
N MET A 59 -5.78 -1.46 2.87
CA MET A 59 -6.66 -1.24 1.72
C MET A 59 -7.71 -0.18 2.05
N ALA A 60 -8.40 -0.29 3.18
CA ALA A 60 -9.40 0.68 3.60
C ALA A 60 -8.81 2.10 3.74
N GLN A 61 -7.63 2.25 4.34
CA GLN A 61 -6.96 3.54 4.47
C GLN A 61 -6.63 4.16 3.10
N ILE A 62 -6.08 3.37 2.17
CA ILE A 62 -5.77 3.82 0.80
C ILE A 62 -7.06 4.31 0.12
N MET A 63 -8.15 3.54 0.21
CA MET A 63 -9.42 3.92 -0.43
C MET A 63 -9.98 5.26 0.07
N THR A 64 -9.66 5.70 1.29
CA THR A 64 -10.12 7.01 1.79
C THR A 64 -9.48 8.22 1.09
N VAL A 65 -8.35 8.04 0.41
CA VAL A 65 -7.62 9.11 -0.28
C VAL A 65 -7.62 8.96 -1.80
N VAL A 66 -8.17 7.86 -2.34
CA VAL A 66 -8.29 7.65 -3.79
C VAL A 66 -8.94 8.83 -4.52
N PRO A 67 -10.05 9.44 -4.05
CA PRO A 67 -10.62 10.61 -4.73
C PRO A 67 -9.66 11.80 -4.79
N GLU A 68 -8.88 12.02 -3.73
CA GLU A 68 -7.87 13.10 -3.67
C GLU A 68 -6.69 12.79 -4.61
N LEU A 69 -6.25 11.53 -4.69
CA LEU A 69 -5.23 11.09 -5.64
C LEU A 69 -5.67 11.27 -7.09
N GLN A 70 -6.90 10.91 -7.43
CA GLN A 70 -7.48 11.11 -8.76
C GLN A 70 -7.59 12.60 -9.14
N ALA A 71 -7.72 13.47 -8.12
CA ALA A 71 -7.74 14.92 -8.25
C ALA A 71 -6.33 15.57 -8.22
N GLY A 72 -5.25 14.79 -8.18
CA GLY A 72 -3.88 15.30 -8.28
C GLY A 72 -3.19 15.61 -6.95
N LEU A 73 -3.57 14.92 -5.85
CA LEU A 73 -2.84 15.00 -4.58
C LEU A 73 -1.34 14.81 -4.79
N THR A 74 -0.54 15.75 -4.27
CA THR A 74 0.93 15.72 -4.35
C THR A 74 1.53 14.92 -3.19
N ARG A 75 2.79 14.50 -3.33
CA ARG A 75 3.53 13.79 -2.28
C ARG A 75 3.66 14.63 -1.01
N GLU A 76 3.86 15.94 -1.13
CA GLU A 76 3.96 16.84 0.03
C GLU A 76 2.62 16.94 0.78
N ALA A 77 1.51 17.05 0.05
CA ALA A 77 0.18 17.08 0.64
C ALA A 77 -0.20 15.73 1.27
N LEU A 78 0.23 14.62 0.67
CA LEU A 78 0.05 13.27 1.20
C LEU A 78 0.63 13.11 2.61
N GLN A 79 1.79 13.72 2.88
CA GLN A 79 2.43 13.65 4.21
C GLN A 79 1.57 14.26 5.32
N LEU A 80 0.78 15.28 5.00
CA LEU A 80 -0.14 15.93 5.93
C LEU A 80 -1.48 15.17 6.01
N ARG A 81 -1.88 14.52 4.92
CA ARG A 81 -3.16 13.84 4.79
C ARG A 81 -3.20 12.46 5.44
N MET A 82 -2.06 11.76 5.46
CA MET A 82 -1.94 10.39 5.97
C MET A 82 -0.82 10.26 7.00
N PRO A 83 -1.07 9.50 8.10
CA PRO A 83 -0.02 9.16 9.03
C PRO A 83 1.03 8.25 8.37
N ALA A 84 2.18 8.08 9.04
CA ALA A 84 3.16 7.08 8.65
C ALA A 84 2.57 5.67 8.80
N GLY A 85 2.80 4.81 7.80
CA GLY A 85 2.29 3.44 7.76
C GLY A 85 2.38 2.84 6.36
N ALA A 86 2.02 1.57 6.24
CA ALA A 86 2.07 0.83 4.98
C ALA A 86 1.22 1.49 3.88
N ALA A 87 0.02 1.97 4.23
CA ALA A 87 -0.86 2.65 3.27
C ALA A 87 -0.19 3.86 2.61
N ARG A 88 0.46 4.73 3.42
CA ARG A 88 1.18 5.89 2.89
C ARG A 88 2.42 5.48 2.12
N ASN A 89 3.11 4.41 2.52
CA ASN A 89 4.28 3.89 1.81
C ASN A 89 3.92 3.51 0.37
N ALA A 90 2.86 2.72 0.17
CA ALA A 90 2.46 2.31 -1.18
C ALA A 90 2.10 3.50 -2.07
N ILE A 91 1.39 4.51 -1.53
CA ILE A 91 0.99 5.68 -2.30
C ILE A 91 2.16 6.63 -2.57
N ASP A 92 3.03 6.88 -1.59
CA ASP A 92 4.16 7.82 -1.75
C ASP A 92 5.21 7.29 -2.74
N CYS A 93 5.37 5.97 -2.81
CA CYS A 93 6.22 5.31 -3.79
C CYS A 93 5.61 5.24 -5.20
N ALA A 94 4.28 5.24 -5.32
CA ALA A 94 3.55 5.19 -6.59
C ALA A 94 3.49 6.56 -7.27
#